data_AF-A0A2M8NNL5-F1
#
_entry.id   AF-A0A2M8NNL5-F1
#
_cell.length_a   1.000
_cell.length_b   1.000
_cell.length_c   1.000
_cell.angle_alpha   90.00
_cell.angle_beta   90.00
_cell.angle_gamma   90.00
#
_symmetry.space_group_name_H-M   'P 1'
#
loop_
_entity.id
_entity.type
_entity.pdbx_description
1 polymer ?
#
loop_
_entity_poly.entity_id
_entity_poly.type
_entity_poly.pdbx_seq_one_letter_code
_entity_poly.pdbx_strand_id
1 'polypeptide(L)'
;MMGCGRAARQPEIPTLARLDALATALPLTQNPPPPPFDRPQTGFANVDEGLTALEGWRYVVQLEFDGVFARTPRQTRASARAEVWYNQLATARRVLVSTEGELIGQAENVRYEAVRLGPDAFLVREGVCLSGGSASRDAALAADLRAGDLVGGVTNATPTGRSAVINGEPVWQYDFTADDLRVPSIALADGGQVIFESGELWIAPRARAVVRF
;
A
#
# COMPACT_ATOMS: atom_id res chain seq x y z
N MET A 1 -42.94 40.94 43.49
CA MET A 1 -42.49 39.53 43.41
C MET A 1 -42.95 38.99 42.05
N MET A 2 -42.04 38.97 41.07
CA MET A 2 -42.12 38.44 39.68
C MET A 2 -40.64 38.23 39.32
N GLY A 3 -40.10 37.18 38.70
CA GLY A 3 -40.61 35.99 38.02
C GLY A 3 -39.51 35.58 37.04
N CYS A 4 -38.55 34.73 37.43
CA CYS A 4 -37.49 34.26 36.53
C CYS A 4 -37.92 32.97 35.83
N GLY A 5 -38.16 33.05 34.52
CA GLY A 5 -38.39 31.89 33.67
C GLY A 5 -37.11 31.06 33.52
N ARG A 6 -37.15 29.79 33.94
CA ARG A 6 -36.14 28.79 33.59
C ARG A 6 -36.55 28.14 32.27
N ALA A 7 -35.71 28.29 31.25
CA ALA A 7 -35.78 27.50 30.04
C ALA A 7 -35.62 26.01 30.41
N ALA A 8 -36.59 25.19 30.04
CA ALA A 8 -36.52 23.75 30.21
C ALA A 8 -35.44 23.19 29.26
N ARG A 9 -34.41 22.54 29.82
CA ARG A 9 -33.51 21.68 29.04
C ARG A 9 -34.34 20.53 28.48
N GLN A 10 -34.41 20.43 27.16
CA GLN A 10 -34.95 19.23 26.51
C GLN A 10 -34.08 18.03 26.93
N PRO A 11 -34.67 16.90 27.31
CA PRO A 11 -33.92 15.69 27.60
C PRO A 11 -33.20 15.24 26.32
N GLU A 12 -31.89 15.01 26.43
CA GLU A 12 -31.10 14.42 25.35
C GLU A 12 -31.73 13.08 24.97
N ILE A 13 -32.29 13.00 23.77
CA ILE A 13 -32.85 11.78 23.22
C ILE A 13 -31.67 10.82 23.01
N PRO A 14 -31.67 9.61 23.61
CA PRO A 14 -30.60 8.65 23.42
C PRO A 14 -30.44 8.38 21.93
N THR A 15 -29.22 8.52 21.42
CA THR A 15 -28.92 8.19 20.03
C THR A 15 -29.26 6.72 19.81
N LEU A 16 -30.27 6.44 19.01
CA LEU A 16 -30.66 5.07 18.67
C LEU A 16 -29.50 4.41 17.92
N ALA A 17 -28.83 3.45 18.57
CA ALA A 17 -27.77 2.68 17.95
C ALA A 17 -28.35 1.89 16.77
N ARG A 18 -27.80 2.10 15.58
CA ARG A 18 -28.13 1.28 14.41
C ARG A 18 -27.56 -0.11 14.62
N LEU A 19 -28.35 -1.15 14.36
CA LEU A 19 -27.96 -2.55 14.58
C LEU A 19 -26.66 -2.93 13.84
N ASP A 20 -26.45 -2.38 12.64
CA ASP A 20 -25.23 -2.61 11.86
C ASP A 20 -23.97 -2.01 12.52
N ALA A 21 -24.13 -0.94 13.30
CA ALA A 21 -23.03 -0.35 14.07
C ALA A 21 -22.69 -1.15 15.33
N LEU A 22 -23.62 -1.96 15.86
CA LEU A 22 -23.37 -2.81 17.03
C LEU A 22 -22.52 -4.04 16.67
N ALA A 23 -22.65 -4.56 15.44
CA ALA A 23 -21.87 -5.71 14.97
C ALA A 23 -20.37 -5.39 14.84
N THR A 24 -20.01 -4.16 14.43
CA THR A 24 -18.62 -3.68 14.39
C THR A 24 -18.14 -3.06 15.70
N ALA A 25 -19.04 -2.59 16.57
CA ALA A 25 -18.67 -2.01 17.87
C ALA A 25 -18.09 -3.05 18.87
N LEU A 26 -18.58 -4.29 18.87
CA LEU A 26 -18.09 -5.32 19.80
C LEU A 26 -16.59 -5.67 19.60
N PRO A 27 -16.09 -5.99 18.40
CA PRO A 27 -14.66 -6.29 18.22
C PRO A 27 -13.75 -5.08 18.46
N LEU A 28 -14.20 -3.86 18.13
CA LEU A 28 -13.40 -2.64 18.34
C LEU A 28 -13.26 -2.22 19.79
N THR A 29 -14.19 -2.61 20.68
CA THR A 29 -14.07 -2.31 22.12
C THR A 29 -13.04 -3.18 22.84
N GLN A 30 -12.70 -4.35 22.30
CA GLN A 30 -11.79 -5.29 22.97
C GLN A 30 -10.31 -5.05 22.61
N ASN A 31 -10.03 -4.55 21.41
CA ASN A 31 -8.67 -4.29 20.94
C ASN A 31 -8.66 -3.14 19.91
N PRO A 32 -9.02 -1.92 20.32
CA PRO A 32 -9.00 -0.78 19.43
C PRO A 32 -7.56 -0.51 18.97
N PRO A 33 -7.33 -0.17 17.69
CA PRO A 33 -6.06 0.36 17.27
C PRO A 33 -5.72 1.64 18.05
N PRO A 34 -4.43 1.89 18.35
CA PRO A 34 -4.00 3.15 18.94
C PRO A 34 -4.32 4.39 18.07
N PRO A 35 -4.54 5.57 18.68
CA PRO A 35 -4.63 6.83 17.95
C PRO A 35 -3.39 7.09 17.08
N PRO A 36 -3.54 7.75 15.90
CA PRO A 36 -4.76 8.33 15.35
C PRO A 36 -5.61 7.34 14.53
N PHE A 37 -5.30 6.03 14.59
CA PHE A 37 -5.93 5.00 13.76
C PHE A 37 -7.07 4.26 14.47
N ASP A 38 -7.50 4.79 15.61
CA ASP A 38 -8.64 4.36 16.43
C ASP A 38 -10.01 4.80 15.86
N ARG A 39 -10.00 5.45 14.70
CA ARG A 39 -11.18 6.00 14.03
C ARG A 39 -11.96 4.91 13.28
N PRO A 40 -13.25 5.12 12.98
CA PRO A 40 -14.05 4.18 12.18
C PRO A 40 -13.48 3.92 10.79
N GLN A 41 -12.73 4.88 10.24
CA GLN A 41 -12.09 4.80 8.93
C GLN A 41 -10.72 5.49 8.97
N THR A 42 -9.77 4.91 8.24
CA THR A 42 -8.45 5.48 7.96
C THR A 42 -8.08 5.20 6.50
N GLY A 43 -7.00 5.81 5.99
CA GLY A 43 -6.62 5.64 4.60
C GLY A 43 -5.17 6.04 4.35
N PHE A 44 -4.62 5.47 3.28
CA PHE A 44 -3.30 5.75 2.75
C PHE A 44 -3.45 5.93 1.25
N ALA A 45 -3.25 7.14 0.74
CA ALA A 45 -3.47 7.40 -0.67
C ALA A 45 -2.46 6.62 -1.53
N ASN A 46 -1.29 6.33 -0.94
CA ASN A 46 -0.29 5.36 -1.37
C ASN A 46 0.19 4.59 -0.14
N VAL A 47 0.35 3.26 -0.26
CA VAL A 47 0.72 2.40 0.88
C VAL A 47 2.07 2.76 1.52
N ASP A 48 2.98 3.39 0.78
CA ASP A 48 4.32 3.74 1.27
C ASP A 48 4.45 5.15 1.84
N GLU A 49 3.36 5.92 1.93
CA GLU A 49 3.37 7.31 2.43
C GLU A 49 4.02 7.44 3.82
N GLY A 50 3.69 6.54 4.74
CA GLY A 50 4.22 6.54 6.11
C GLY A 50 5.72 6.27 6.21
N LEU A 51 6.33 5.64 5.19
CA LEU A 51 7.74 5.27 5.23
C LEU A 51 8.68 6.47 5.14
N THR A 52 8.23 7.55 4.49
CA THR A 52 9.04 8.77 4.28
C THR A 52 9.43 9.48 5.58
N ALA A 53 8.74 9.21 6.68
CA ALA A 53 9.03 9.77 8.01
C ALA A 53 10.02 8.92 8.82
N LEU A 54 10.43 7.75 8.32
CA LEU A 54 11.33 6.83 9.02
C LEU A 54 12.78 7.04 8.57
N GLU A 55 13.73 6.89 9.50
CA GLU A 55 15.17 7.06 9.23
C GLU A 55 15.72 5.99 8.29
N GLY A 56 15.09 4.82 8.25
CA GLY A 56 15.44 3.74 7.35
C GLY A 56 14.30 2.74 7.24
N TRP A 57 14.13 2.19 6.05
CA TRP A 57 13.07 1.23 5.78
C TRP A 57 13.44 0.32 4.62
N ARG A 58 12.75 -0.82 4.57
CA ARG A 58 12.81 -1.79 3.49
C ARG A 58 11.41 -2.31 3.23
N TYR A 59 11.02 -2.40 1.98
CA TYR A 59 9.81 -3.12 1.60
C TYR A 59 10.04 -3.99 0.38
N VAL A 60 9.12 -4.92 0.19
CA VAL A 60 9.05 -5.81 -0.95
C VAL A 60 7.65 -5.67 -1.54
N VAL A 61 7.59 -5.44 -2.84
CA VAL A 61 6.37 -5.56 -3.64
C VAL A 61 6.51 -6.82 -4.47
N GLN A 62 5.50 -7.69 -4.42
CA GLN A 62 5.43 -8.90 -5.23
C GLN A 62 4.10 -8.91 -5.97
N LEU A 63 4.18 -9.06 -7.28
CA LEU A 63 3.04 -9.16 -8.19
C LEU A 63 3.12 -10.52 -8.86
N GLU A 64 2.01 -11.24 -8.86
CA GLU A 64 1.86 -12.53 -9.52
C GLU A 64 0.70 -12.44 -10.52
N PHE A 65 0.96 -12.93 -11.73
CA PHE A 65 0.03 -12.91 -12.83
C PHE A 65 -0.15 -14.33 -13.33
N ASP A 66 -1.39 -14.81 -13.29
CA ASP A 66 -1.82 -16.06 -13.91
C ASP A 66 -2.90 -15.72 -14.95
N GLY A 67 -2.78 -16.25 -16.16
CA GLY A 67 -3.74 -15.95 -17.21
C GLY A 67 -3.60 -16.80 -18.46
N VAL A 68 -4.34 -16.41 -19.49
CA VAL A 68 -4.28 -16.99 -20.84
C VAL A 68 -4.10 -15.87 -21.86
N PHE A 69 -3.27 -16.08 -22.88
CA PHE A 69 -3.11 -15.08 -23.93
C PHE A 69 -4.42 -14.93 -24.71
N ALA A 70 -4.84 -13.69 -24.95
CA ALA A 70 -6.05 -13.39 -25.70
C ALA A 70 -6.07 -14.15 -27.04
N ARG A 71 -7.19 -14.81 -27.32
CA ARG A 71 -7.43 -15.61 -28.54
C ARG A 71 -6.55 -16.86 -28.68
N THR A 72 -5.92 -17.33 -27.61
CA THR A 72 -5.23 -18.64 -27.58
C THR A 72 -5.58 -19.41 -26.29
N PRO A 73 -5.51 -20.75 -26.30
CA PRO A 73 -5.63 -21.54 -25.07
C PRO A 73 -4.32 -21.59 -24.26
N ARG A 74 -3.28 -20.84 -24.65
CA ARG A 74 -1.97 -20.91 -24.00
C ARG A 74 -2.01 -20.18 -22.68
N GLN A 75 -1.81 -20.92 -21.60
CA GLN A 75 -1.63 -20.38 -20.25
C GLN A 75 -0.29 -19.62 -20.17
N THR A 76 -0.28 -18.56 -19.38
CA THR A 76 0.92 -17.84 -19.00
C THR A 76 0.93 -17.59 -17.50
N ARG A 77 2.14 -17.59 -16.95
CA ARG A 77 2.44 -17.13 -15.61
C ARG A 77 3.59 -16.15 -15.68
N ALA A 78 3.49 -15.08 -14.92
CA ALA A 78 4.57 -14.15 -14.73
C ALA A 78 4.56 -13.63 -13.29
N SER A 79 5.73 -13.24 -12.83
CA SER A 79 5.89 -12.59 -11.53
C SER A 79 6.84 -11.42 -11.65
N ALA A 80 6.53 -10.35 -10.93
CA ALA A 80 7.43 -9.22 -10.76
C ALA A 80 7.66 -9.00 -9.27
N ARG A 81 8.91 -8.79 -8.90
CA ARG A 81 9.31 -8.47 -7.53
C ARG A 81 10.18 -7.24 -7.55
N ALA A 82 9.81 -6.25 -6.74
CA ALA A 82 10.60 -5.07 -6.49
C ALA A 82 10.94 -5.03 -5.00
N GLU A 83 12.23 -4.87 -4.70
CA GLU A 83 12.71 -4.72 -3.35
C GLU A 83 13.38 -3.37 -3.21
N VAL A 84 12.95 -2.60 -2.21
CA VAL A 84 13.38 -1.22 -2.06
C VAL A 84 13.91 -1.00 -0.65
N TRP A 85 15.06 -0.35 -0.58
CA TRP A 85 15.69 0.07 0.65
C TRP A 85 15.93 1.56 0.63
N TYR A 86 15.83 2.16 1.82
CA TYR A 86 16.20 3.54 2.05
C TYR A 86 16.99 3.69 3.35
N ASN A 87 17.98 4.57 3.32
CA ASN A 87 18.77 4.97 4.47
C ASN A 87 18.95 6.50 4.46
N GLN A 88 18.41 7.17 5.47
CA GLN A 88 18.47 8.62 5.61
C GLN A 88 19.90 9.13 5.83
N LEU A 89 20.71 8.44 6.64
CA LEU A 89 22.08 8.88 6.96
C LEU A 89 22.96 8.94 5.71
N ALA A 90 22.79 7.99 4.80
CA ALA A 90 23.53 7.95 3.54
C ALA A 90 22.83 8.71 2.40
N THR A 91 21.61 9.22 2.62
CA THR A 91 20.69 9.69 1.55
C THR A 91 20.68 8.71 0.37
N ALA A 92 20.57 7.42 0.70
CA ALA A 92 20.73 6.35 -0.26
C ALA A 92 19.42 5.58 -0.41
N ARG A 93 19.03 5.33 -1.67
CA ARG A 93 17.91 4.48 -2.02
C ARG A 93 18.36 3.43 -3.01
N ARG A 94 17.94 2.19 -2.79
CA ARG A 94 18.26 1.06 -3.66
C ARG A 94 16.97 0.39 -4.07
N VAL A 95 16.84 0.08 -5.35
CA VAL A 95 15.71 -0.65 -5.92
C VAL A 95 16.28 -1.83 -6.69
N LEU A 96 15.90 -3.04 -6.29
CA LEU A 96 16.20 -4.26 -7.04
C LEU A 96 14.90 -4.74 -7.67
N VAL A 97 14.86 -4.82 -8.99
CA VAL A 97 13.71 -5.34 -9.72
C VAL A 97 14.09 -6.65 -10.39
N SER A 98 13.22 -7.64 -10.23
CA SER A 98 13.29 -8.92 -10.92
C SER A 98 11.94 -9.24 -11.52
N THR A 99 11.93 -9.60 -12.79
CA THR A 99 10.76 -10.16 -13.48
C THR A 99 11.08 -11.57 -13.94
N GLU A 100 10.11 -12.46 -13.82
CA GLU A 100 10.23 -13.85 -14.24
C GLU A 100 8.94 -14.26 -14.97
N GLY A 101 9.08 -15.14 -15.96
CA GLY A 101 7.95 -15.67 -16.74
C GLY A 101 7.68 -14.95 -18.05
N GLU A 102 6.49 -15.15 -18.60
CA GLU A 102 6.16 -14.81 -19.99
C GLU A 102 5.04 -13.77 -20.08
N LEU A 103 5.36 -12.49 -19.88
CA LEU A 103 4.36 -11.41 -19.93
C LEU A 103 3.88 -11.07 -21.35
N ILE A 104 4.72 -11.28 -22.38
CA ILE A 104 4.48 -10.83 -23.77
C ILE A 104 4.73 -11.92 -24.82
N GLY A 105 4.67 -13.20 -24.44
CA GLY A 105 4.92 -14.31 -25.36
C GLY A 105 6.40 -14.64 -25.59
N GLN A 106 7.29 -14.01 -24.81
CA GLN A 106 8.71 -14.31 -24.73
C GLN A 106 9.12 -14.37 -23.25
N ALA A 107 9.92 -15.37 -22.88
CA ALA A 107 10.46 -15.51 -21.54
C ALA A 107 11.62 -14.51 -21.37
N GLU A 108 11.35 -13.39 -20.71
CA GLU A 108 12.37 -12.40 -20.39
C GLU A 108 12.55 -12.32 -18.88
N ASN A 109 13.54 -13.05 -18.38
CA ASN A 109 14.01 -12.88 -17.02
C ASN A 109 14.91 -11.65 -16.97
N VAL A 110 14.37 -10.55 -16.47
CA VAL A 110 15.12 -9.30 -16.35
C VAL A 110 15.41 -9.06 -14.89
N ARG A 111 16.69 -8.76 -14.59
CA ARG A 111 17.12 -8.27 -13.29
C ARG A 111 17.90 -6.99 -13.49
N TYR A 112 17.53 -5.95 -12.78
CA TYR A 112 18.28 -4.72 -12.74
C TYR A 112 18.23 -4.11 -11.35
N GLU A 113 19.26 -3.34 -11.06
CA GLU A 113 19.38 -2.58 -9.83
C GLU A 113 19.44 -1.10 -10.18
N ALA A 114 18.65 -0.29 -9.49
CA ALA A 114 18.72 1.16 -9.59
C ALA A 114 19.08 1.73 -8.22
N VAL A 115 20.07 2.60 -8.18
CA VAL A 115 20.60 3.18 -6.94
C VAL A 115 20.56 4.70 -7.04
N ARG A 116 19.99 5.35 -6.04
CA ARG A 116 20.08 6.79 -5.84
C ARG A 116 21.01 7.08 -4.67
N LEU A 117 21.99 7.95 -4.92
CA LEU A 117 22.94 8.47 -3.92
C LEU A 117 22.87 10.00 -3.98
N GLY A 118 22.16 10.60 -3.03
CA GLY A 118 21.86 12.04 -3.07
C GLY A 118 21.11 12.41 -4.36
N PRO A 119 21.61 13.37 -5.16
CA PRO A 119 20.95 13.78 -6.41
C PRO A 119 21.15 12.78 -7.56
N ASP A 120 22.18 11.94 -7.48
CA ASP A 120 22.60 11.08 -8.59
C ASP A 120 21.85 9.75 -8.58
N ALA A 121 21.52 9.26 -9.77
CA ALA A 121 20.88 7.97 -9.98
C ALA A 121 21.68 7.12 -10.96
N PHE A 122 21.81 5.83 -10.65
CA PHE A 122 22.60 4.88 -11.39
C PHE A 122 21.76 3.65 -11.70
N LEU A 123 21.85 3.15 -12.93
CA LEU A 123 21.33 1.85 -13.30
C LEU A 123 22.49 0.87 -13.35
N VAL A 124 22.39 -0.20 -12.58
CA VAL A 124 23.40 -1.26 -12.46
C VAL A 124 22.87 -2.52 -13.11
N ARG A 125 23.64 -3.06 -14.05
CA ARG A 125 23.38 -4.35 -14.69
C ARG A 125 24.66 -5.16 -14.65
N GLU A 126 24.55 -6.41 -14.20
CA GLU A 126 25.70 -7.34 -14.09
C GLU A 126 26.90 -6.74 -13.31
N GLY A 127 26.62 -5.91 -12.30
CA GLY A 127 27.64 -5.25 -11.47
C GLY A 127 28.31 -4.03 -12.10
N VAL A 128 27.87 -3.58 -13.29
CA VAL A 128 28.41 -2.41 -13.98
C VAL A 128 27.37 -1.29 -13.99
N CYS A 129 27.78 -0.08 -13.60
CA CYS A 129 26.97 1.12 -13.78
C CYS A 129 26.88 1.46 -15.27
N LEU A 130 25.66 1.45 -15.79
CA LEU A 130 25.39 1.86 -17.16
C LEU A 130 25.57 3.38 -17.27
N SER A 131 26.37 3.83 -18.22
CA SER A 131 26.60 5.25 -18.48
C SER A 131 26.31 5.60 -19.95
N GLY A 132 25.53 6.66 -20.18
CA GLY A 132 25.20 7.20 -21.51
C GLY A 132 23.71 7.12 -21.93
N GLY A 133 23.25 8.06 -22.76
CA GLY A 133 21.92 8.02 -23.41
C GLY A 133 20.70 8.27 -22.49
N SER A 134 19.59 7.56 -22.74
CA SER A 134 18.38 7.58 -21.89
C SER A 134 18.60 6.99 -20.50
N ALA A 135 19.72 6.27 -20.30
CA ALA A 135 20.00 5.54 -19.06
C ALA A 135 19.99 6.42 -17.80
N SER A 136 20.30 7.72 -17.89
CA SER A 136 20.22 8.62 -16.73
C SER A 136 18.77 8.94 -16.33
N ARG A 137 17.87 9.12 -17.29
CA ARG A 137 16.43 9.33 -17.03
C ARG A 137 15.78 8.03 -16.58
N ASP A 138 16.13 6.93 -17.23
CA ASP A 138 15.62 5.59 -16.88
C ASP A 138 16.13 5.18 -15.48
N ALA A 139 17.38 5.51 -15.13
CA ALA A 139 17.94 5.30 -13.80
C ALA A 139 17.19 6.10 -12.73
N ALA A 140 16.88 7.37 -12.97
CA ALA A 140 16.14 8.19 -12.01
C ALA A 140 14.73 7.62 -11.77
N LEU A 141 13.99 7.31 -12.85
CA LEU A 141 12.66 6.72 -12.75
C LEU A 141 12.69 5.38 -11.99
N ALA A 142 13.61 4.49 -12.36
CA ALA A 142 13.75 3.20 -11.71
C ALA A 142 14.19 3.33 -10.24
N ALA A 143 15.10 4.25 -9.94
CA ALA A 143 15.58 4.50 -8.59
C ALA A 143 14.55 5.19 -7.70
N ASP A 144 13.48 5.77 -8.27
CA ASP A 144 12.40 6.43 -7.54
C ASP A 144 11.14 5.58 -7.42
N LEU A 145 11.08 4.40 -8.06
CA LEU A 145 9.93 3.48 -8.08
C LEU A 145 9.34 3.23 -6.69
N ARG A 146 8.08 3.60 -6.44
CA ARG A 146 7.42 3.45 -5.14
C ARG A 146 6.43 2.28 -5.12
N ALA A 147 6.16 1.73 -3.93
CA ALA A 147 5.09 0.74 -3.78
C ALA A 147 3.73 1.32 -4.16
N GLY A 148 3.44 2.57 -3.78
CA GLY A 148 2.23 3.27 -4.20
C GLY A 148 2.05 3.38 -5.71
N ASP A 149 3.15 3.52 -6.46
CA ASP A 149 3.09 3.57 -7.92
C ASP A 149 2.71 2.21 -8.54
N LEU A 150 2.97 1.11 -7.83
CA LEU A 150 2.79 -0.26 -8.30
C LEU A 150 1.48 -0.90 -7.83
N VAL A 151 1.13 -0.73 -6.56
CA VAL A 151 -0.04 -1.36 -5.93
C VAL A 151 -1.04 -0.35 -5.38
N GLY A 152 -0.71 0.94 -5.40
CA GLY A 152 -1.64 1.99 -5.04
C GLY A 152 -1.81 2.17 -3.53
N GLY A 153 -3.06 2.33 -3.12
CA GLY A 153 -3.44 2.57 -1.73
C GLY A 153 -4.92 2.33 -1.47
N VAL A 154 -5.40 2.82 -0.31
CA VAL A 154 -6.78 2.66 0.14
C VAL A 154 -7.32 3.99 0.66
N THR A 155 -8.50 4.40 0.21
CA THR A 155 -9.17 5.64 0.68
C THR A 155 -9.83 5.44 2.03
N ASN A 156 -10.59 4.35 2.20
CA ASN A 156 -11.29 4.03 3.43
C ASN A 156 -11.04 2.57 3.82
N ALA A 157 -10.30 2.38 4.91
CA ALA A 157 -10.08 1.12 5.56
C ALA A 157 -10.70 1.16 6.95
N THR A 158 -11.44 0.13 7.32
CA THR A 158 -12.14 0.01 8.60
C THR A 158 -11.42 -0.99 9.50
N PRO A 159 -11.16 -0.66 10.77
CA PRO A 159 -10.46 -1.57 11.67
C PRO A 159 -11.30 -2.82 11.94
N THR A 160 -10.64 -3.97 12.02
CA THR A 160 -11.28 -5.27 12.27
C THR A 160 -11.27 -5.68 13.74
N GLY A 161 -10.51 -4.96 14.57
CA GLY A 161 -10.21 -5.35 15.97
C GLY A 161 -9.12 -6.42 16.10
N ARG A 162 -8.54 -6.90 15.00
CA ARG A 162 -7.41 -7.84 15.04
C ARG A 162 -6.08 -7.10 15.14
N SER A 163 -5.16 -7.65 15.93
CA SER A 163 -3.77 -7.21 16.00
C SER A 163 -2.80 -8.39 15.91
N ALA A 164 -1.58 -8.09 15.50
CA ALA A 164 -0.48 -9.04 15.38
C ALA A 164 0.86 -8.34 15.62
N VAL A 165 1.94 -9.12 15.55
CA VAL A 165 3.30 -8.59 15.46
C VAL A 165 3.88 -9.01 14.12
N ILE A 166 4.19 -8.05 13.25
CA ILE A 166 4.78 -8.28 11.93
C ILE A 166 6.09 -7.51 11.87
N ASN A 167 7.19 -8.18 11.46
CA ASN A 167 8.54 -7.60 11.44
C ASN A 167 8.99 -6.99 12.79
N GLY A 168 8.48 -7.52 13.90
CA GLY A 168 8.76 -7.00 15.26
C GLY A 168 7.91 -5.79 15.67
N GLU A 169 7.06 -5.28 14.78
CA GLU A 169 6.18 -4.14 15.05
C GLU A 169 4.78 -4.61 15.44
N PRO A 170 4.17 -4.03 16.50
CA PRO A 170 2.76 -4.24 16.79
C PRO A 170 1.88 -3.57 15.72
N VAL A 171 0.99 -4.35 15.11
CA VAL A 171 0.16 -3.93 13.99
C VAL A 171 -1.31 -4.27 14.21
N TRP A 172 -2.19 -3.54 13.54
CA TRP A 172 -3.63 -3.75 13.53
C TRP A 172 -4.13 -3.94 12.10
N GLN A 173 -5.09 -4.86 11.92
CA GLN A 173 -5.68 -5.17 10.63
C GLN A 173 -6.89 -4.28 10.34
N TYR A 174 -6.96 -3.84 9.09
CA TYR A 174 -8.06 -3.09 8.51
C TYR A 174 -8.53 -3.81 7.25
N ASP A 175 -9.85 -3.79 7.06
CA ASP A 175 -10.51 -4.30 5.86
C ASP A 175 -10.94 -3.12 4.97
N PHE A 176 -11.08 -3.38 3.67
CA PHE A 176 -11.53 -2.43 2.67
C PHE A 176 -12.20 -3.15 1.50
N THR A 177 -12.98 -2.43 0.70
CA THR A 177 -13.65 -2.98 -0.47
C THR A 177 -12.98 -2.55 -1.77
N ALA A 178 -13.41 -3.13 -2.90
CA ALA A 178 -12.91 -2.74 -4.22
C ALA A 178 -13.10 -1.22 -4.50
N ASP A 179 -14.20 -0.65 -4.02
CA ASP A 179 -14.52 0.78 -4.22
C ASP A 179 -13.59 1.71 -3.42
N ASP A 180 -12.92 1.17 -2.39
CA ASP A 180 -11.97 1.90 -1.56
C ASP A 180 -10.54 1.85 -2.11
N LEU A 181 -10.28 1.01 -3.11
CA LEU A 181 -8.96 0.89 -3.71
C LEU A 181 -8.60 2.11 -4.56
N ARG A 182 -7.41 2.63 -4.31
CA ARG A 182 -6.74 3.56 -5.22
C ARG A 182 -5.78 2.77 -6.09
N VAL A 183 -6.30 2.13 -7.12
CA VAL A 183 -5.47 1.42 -8.10
C VAL A 183 -4.62 2.44 -8.87
N PRO A 184 -3.32 2.16 -9.07
CA PRO A 184 -2.51 2.95 -9.99
C PRO A 184 -3.07 2.81 -11.41
N SER A 185 -2.71 3.72 -12.30
CA SER A 185 -3.23 3.73 -13.68
C SER A 185 -2.76 2.49 -14.46
N ILE A 186 -3.53 1.41 -14.39
CA ILE A 186 -3.32 0.20 -15.20
C ILE A 186 -3.99 0.44 -16.55
N ALA A 187 -3.19 0.43 -17.62
CA ALA A 187 -3.73 0.45 -18.98
C ALA A 187 -4.27 -0.94 -19.33
N LEU A 188 -5.58 -1.13 -19.24
CA LEU A 188 -6.25 -2.35 -19.71
C LEU A 188 -6.41 -2.27 -21.23
N ALA A 189 -6.12 -3.38 -21.92
CA ALA A 189 -6.45 -3.53 -23.34
C ALA A 189 -7.98 -3.66 -23.52
N ASP A 190 -8.46 -3.49 -24.75
CA ASP A 190 -9.89 -3.61 -25.08
C ASP A 190 -10.47 -4.95 -24.59
N GLY A 191 -11.50 -4.87 -23.74
CA GLY A 191 -12.13 -6.03 -23.11
C GLY A 191 -11.43 -6.58 -21.86
N GLY A 192 -10.34 -5.95 -21.41
CA GLY A 192 -9.68 -6.24 -20.14
C GLY A 192 -10.50 -5.75 -18.95
N GLN A 193 -10.53 -6.55 -17.88
CA GLN A 193 -11.22 -6.27 -16.63
C GLN A 193 -10.29 -6.60 -15.46
N VAL A 194 -10.30 -5.76 -14.43
CA VAL A 194 -9.71 -6.08 -13.12
C VAL A 194 -10.84 -6.49 -12.19
N ILE A 195 -10.70 -7.65 -11.55
CA ILE A 195 -11.62 -8.13 -10.52
C ILE A 195 -10.87 -8.09 -9.20
N PHE A 196 -11.43 -7.40 -8.22
CA PHE A 196 -10.92 -7.45 -6.85
C PHE A 196 -11.62 -8.60 -6.12
N GLU A 197 -10.83 -9.55 -5.61
CA GLU A 197 -11.35 -10.67 -4.83
C GLU A 197 -11.37 -10.34 -3.34
N SER A 198 -10.21 -9.95 -2.81
CA SER A 198 -10.02 -9.57 -1.40
C SER A 198 -8.70 -8.86 -1.22
N GLY A 199 -8.52 -8.21 -0.07
CA GLY A 199 -7.30 -7.53 0.32
C GLY A 199 -7.31 -7.28 1.82
N GLU A 200 -6.15 -7.08 2.40
CA GLU A 200 -5.99 -6.80 3.82
C GLU A 200 -4.95 -5.69 4.01
N LEU A 201 -5.14 -4.86 5.04
CA LEU A 201 -4.21 -3.78 5.33
C LEU A 201 -3.75 -3.88 6.79
N TRP A 202 -2.45 -3.86 7.02
CA TRP A 202 -1.86 -3.90 8.35
C TRP A 202 -1.06 -2.65 8.61
N ILE A 203 -1.47 -1.89 9.63
CA ILE A 203 -0.85 -0.61 9.98
C ILE A 203 -0.12 -0.77 11.30
N ALA A 204 1.10 -0.23 11.39
CA ALA A 204 1.83 0.01 12.63
C ALA A 204 1.58 1.45 13.10
N PRO A 205 0.75 1.68 14.13
CA PRO A 205 0.38 3.03 14.56
C PRO A 205 1.54 3.88 15.05
N ARG A 206 2.54 3.26 15.71
CA ARG A 206 3.73 3.97 16.22
C ARG A 206 4.61 4.50 15.09
N ALA A 207 4.82 3.69 14.05
CA ALA A 207 5.55 4.07 12.84
C ALA A 207 4.69 4.90 11.88
N ARG A 208 3.36 4.95 12.10
CA ARG A 208 2.38 5.59 11.22
C ARG A 208 2.49 5.09 9.76
N ALA A 209 2.79 3.81 9.59
CA ALA A 209 3.10 3.22 8.30
C ALA A 209 2.33 1.91 8.09
N VAL A 210 2.07 1.61 6.82
CA VAL A 210 1.59 0.29 6.39
C VAL A 210 2.76 -0.69 6.46
N VAL A 211 2.54 -1.83 7.10
CA VAL A 211 3.53 -2.92 7.25
C VAL A 211 3.25 -4.08 6.31
N ARG A 212 1.98 -4.33 5.98
CA ARG A 212 1.53 -5.31 4.99
C ARG A 212 0.29 -4.80 4.26
N PHE A 213 0.25 -5.05 2.96
CA PHE A 213 -0.83 -4.78 2.04
C PHE A 213 -1.00 -6.00 1.13
#